data_AF-A0A452IBK0-F1
#
_entry.id   AF-A0A452IBK0-F1
#
_cell.length_a   1.000
_cell.length_b   1.000
_cell.length_c   1.000
_cell.angle_alpha   90.00
_cell.angle_beta   90.00
_cell.angle_gamma   90.00
#
_symmetry.space_group_name_H-M   'P 1'
#
loop_
_entity.id
_entity.type
_entity.pdbx_description
1 polymer ?
#
loop_
_entity_poly.entity_id
_entity_poly.type
_entity_poly.pdbx_seq_one_letter_code
_entity_poly.pdbx_strand_id
1 'polypeptide(L)'
;WQPLPTVEHDWFLYSRVSLWFVFGGGTQLTVLGQPKASPTVHLFPPSSEEIQTNNKATLVCLLGSFYPGSVEVTWKADGQQISTGVETTKPSKQSDNKYMASSYLSLDASDWKRHESYTCQVTHDGKNFEKSLKSSECS
;
A
#
# COMPACT_ATOMS: atom_id res chain seq x y z
N TRP A 1 9.26 -71.21 12.81
CA TRP A 1 10.22 -71.55 11.75
C TRP A 1 10.60 -70.29 11.02
N GLN A 2 11.73 -69.70 11.41
CA GLN A 2 12.36 -68.63 10.64
C GLN A 2 13.03 -69.22 9.40
N PRO A 3 13.12 -68.44 8.33
CA PRO A 3 14.31 -68.41 7.50
C PRO A 3 15.10 -67.12 7.79
N LEU A 4 16.40 -67.27 8.04
CA LEU A 4 17.40 -66.27 7.65
C LEU A 4 17.85 -66.66 6.24
N PRO A 5 17.99 -65.70 5.32
CA PRO A 5 19.32 -65.18 4.97
C PRO A 5 19.24 -63.65 4.76
N THR A 6 20.28 -62.83 4.69
CA THR A 6 21.74 -62.99 4.57
C THR A 6 22.33 -61.62 4.90
N VAL A 7 23.60 -61.62 5.31
CA VAL A 7 24.44 -60.44 5.53
C VAL A 7 24.28 -59.42 4.39
N GLU A 8 24.00 -58.17 4.73
CA GLU A 8 24.29 -57.05 3.82
C GLU A 8 25.06 -55.98 4.57
N HIS A 9 26.24 -55.70 4.04
CA HIS A 9 27.26 -54.86 4.62
C HIS A 9 26.87 -53.38 4.50
N ASP A 10 26.91 -52.66 5.62
CA ASP A 10 27.03 -51.21 5.62
C ASP A 10 28.34 -50.82 4.91
N TRP A 11 28.22 -50.40 3.65
CA TRP A 11 29.24 -49.61 2.98
C TRP A 11 28.60 -48.31 2.52
N PHE A 12 28.91 -47.25 3.25
CA PHE A 12 28.68 -45.88 2.82
C PHE A 12 29.34 -45.67 1.44
N LEU A 13 28.55 -45.40 0.39
CA LEU A 13 29.04 -44.63 -0.76
C LEU A 13 28.30 -43.31 -0.89
N TYR A 14 29.16 -42.32 -1.11
CA TYR A 14 28.95 -40.89 -1.06
C TYR A 14 28.40 -40.37 -2.40
N SER A 15 27.54 -39.34 -2.30
CA SER A 15 27.38 -38.26 -3.30
C SER A 15 26.47 -38.54 -4.51
N ARG A 16 25.56 -37.66 -4.96
CA ARG A 16 25.10 -36.34 -4.52
C ARG A 16 23.63 -36.22 -4.93
N VAL A 17 22.71 -36.06 -3.98
CA VAL A 17 21.53 -35.26 -4.34
C VAL A 17 21.98 -33.82 -4.11
N SER A 18 22.31 -33.09 -5.17
CA SER A 18 22.38 -31.63 -5.09
C SER A 18 20.98 -31.11 -4.77
N LEU A 19 20.60 -31.15 -3.49
CA LEU A 19 19.30 -30.73 -2.97
C LEU A 19 19.20 -29.21 -2.75
N TRP A 20 20.11 -28.45 -3.34
CA TRP A 20 20.32 -27.06 -2.95
C TRP A 20 20.21 -26.16 -4.18
N PHE A 21 19.00 -26.02 -4.72
CA PHE A 21 18.63 -24.83 -5.48
C PHE A 21 18.49 -23.66 -4.49
N VAL A 22 19.62 -23.09 -4.07
CA VAL A 22 19.63 -21.91 -3.20
C VAL A 22 19.68 -20.67 -4.08
N PHE A 23 18.67 -19.83 -3.96
CA PHE A 23 18.70 -18.47 -4.50
C PHE A 23 19.32 -17.54 -3.46
N GLY A 24 20.24 -16.66 -3.90
CA GLY A 24 20.74 -15.57 -3.05
C GLY A 24 19.68 -14.51 -2.79
N GLY A 25 19.95 -13.57 -1.87
CA GLY A 25 19.00 -12.52 -1.47
C GLY A 25 18.62 -11.48 -2.55
N GLY A 26 19.23 -11.55 -3.74
CA GLY A 26 19.00 -10.61 -4.83
C GLY A 26 19.65 -9.25 -4.62
N THR A 27 19.50 -8.36 -5.61
CA THR A 27 19.96 -6.97 -5.54
C THR A 27 18.91 -6.08 -6.17
N GLN A 28 18.47 -5.05 -5.45
CA GLN A 28 17.53 -4.07 -5.97
C GLN A 28 18.28 -3.11 -6.89
N LEU A 29 17.94 -3.12 -8.18
CA LEU A 29 18.43 -2.14 -9.15
C LEU A 29 17.44 -0.96 -9.24
N THR A 30 17.95 0.26 -9.05
CA THR A 30 17.17 1.49 -9.28
C THR A 30 17.77 2.23 -10.47
N VAL A 31 16.95 2.50 -11.49
CA VAL A 31 17.38 3.27 -12.67
C VAL A 31 17.39 4.75 -12.31
N LEU A 32 18.55 5.39 -12.41
CA LEU A 32 18.71 6.83 -12.20
C LEU A 32 18.42 7.60 -13.49
N GLY A 33 17.99 8.87 -13.37
CA GLY A 33 17.85 9.79 -14.51
C GLY A 33 16.49 9.78 -15.23
N GLN A 34 15.52 8.99 -14.77
CA GLN A 34 14.13 9.13 -15.25
C GLN A 34 13.56 10.49 -14.81
N PRO A 35 12.82 11.21 -15.69
CA PRO A 35 12.20 12.47 -15.33
C PRO A 35 11.28 12.33 -14.13
N LYS A 36 11.43 13.24 -13.16
CA LYS A 36 10.54 13.31 -12.00
C LYS A 36 9.14 13.71 -12.45
N ALA A 37 8.13 13.07 -11.86
CA ALA A 37 6.74 13.35 -12.11
C ALA A 37 6.01 13.52 -10.78
N SER A 38 5.31 14.64 -10.62
CA SER A 38 4.51 14.91 -9.43
C SER A 38 3.21 14.09 -9.44
N PRO A 39 2.68 13.70 -8.26
CA PRO A 39 1.45 12.93 -8.18
C PRO A 39 0.23 13.76 -8.57
N THR A 40 -0.65 13.14 -9.34
CA THR A 40 -2.03 13.59 -9.46
C THR A 40 -2.79 13.03 -8.27
N VAL A 41 -3.41 13.91 -7.48
CA VAL A 41 -4.17 13.53 -6.29
C VAL A 41 -5.66 13.71 -6.54
N HIS A 42 -6.43 12.64 -6.31
CA HIS A 42 -7.88 12.64 -6.32
C HIS A 42 -8.39 12.22 -4.95
N LEU A 43 -9.37 12.95 -4.42
CA LEU A 43 -9.99 12.66 -3.14
C LEU A 43 -11.48 12.41 -3.37
N PHE A 44 -11.98 11.31 -2.84
CA PHE A 44 -13.37 10.87 -2.96
C PHE A 44 -14.03 10.85 -1.58
N PRO A 45 -15.28 11.35 -1.48
CA PRO A 45 -16.05 11.27 -0.25
C PRO A 45 -16.52 9.83 0.01
N PRO A 46 -17.00 9.53 1.23
CA PRO A 46 -17.69 8.28 1.52
C PRO A 46 -18.94 8.13 0.65
N SER A 47 -19.34 6.90 0.34
CA SER A 47 -20.59 6.68 -0.39
C SER A 47 -21.79 6.89 0.53
N SER A 48 -22.88 7.44 0.00
CA SER A 48 -24.12 7.63 0.77
C SER A 48 -24.67 6.31 1.29
N GLU A 49 -24.49 5.21 0.54
CA GLU A 49 -24.91 3.87 0.93
C GLU A 49 -24.11 3.34 2.14
N GLU A 50 -22.80 3.57 2.19
CA GLU A 50 -21.97 3.18 3.34
C GLU A 50 -22.43 3.90 4.62
N ILE A 51 -22.69 5.21 4.51
CA ILE A 51 -23.16 6.03 5.63
C ILE A 51 -24.53 5.55 6.13
N GLN A 52 -25.48 5.27 5.22
CA GLN A 52 -26.85 4.94 5.58
C GLN A 52 -26.99 3.51 6.11
N THR A 53 -26.27 2.55 5.53
CA THR A 53 -26.44 1.13 5.85
C THR A 53 -25.50 0.68 6.96
N ASN A 54 -24.24 1.12 6.95
CA ASN A 54 -23.20 0.61 7.84
C ASN A 54 -22.84 1.59 8.97
N ASN A 55 -23.37 2.82 8.93
CA ASN A 55 -23.00 3.90 9.85
C ASN A 55 -21.47 4.16 9.88
N LYS A 56 -20.81 3.90 8.75
CA LYS A 56 -19.37 4.10 8.54
C LYS A 56 -19.14 5.10 7.42
N ALA A 57 -17.92 5.63 7.35
CA ALA A 57 -17.51 6.57 6.33
C ALA A 57 -16.05 6.29 5.94
N THR A 58 -15.81 5.94 4.68
CA THR A 58 -14.46 5.73 4.15
C THR A 58 -14.14 6.75 3.08
N LEU A 59 -13.18 7.62 3.35
CA LEU A 59 -12.60 8.50 2.32
C LEU A 59 -11.51 7.76 1.54
N VAL A 60 -11.39 8.06 0.25
CA VAL A 60 -10.37 7.47 -0.62
C VAL A 60 -9.53 8.57 -1.26
N CYS A 61 -8.23 8.53 -1.03
CA CYS A 61 -7.24 9.37 -1.70
C CYS A 61 -6.44 8.53 -2.70
N LEU A 62 -6.63 8.79 -3.99
CA LEU A 62 -5.91 8.13 -5.08
C LEU A 62 -4.75 9.01 -5.54
N LEU A 63 -3.55 8.43 -5.57
CA LEU A 63 -2.31 9.05 -6.02
C LEU A 63 -1.86 8.39 -7.32
N GLY A 64 -1.76 9.17 -8.39
CA GLY A 64 -1.41 8.65 -9.71
C GLY A 64 -0.22 9.32 -10.37
N SER A 65 0.39 8.60 -11.31
CA SER A 65 1.35 9.15 -12.27
C SER A 65 2.57 9.86 -11.66
N PHE A 66 3.10 9.37 -10.54
CA PHE A 66 4.27 9.96 -9.88
C PHE A 66 5.56 9.15 -10.06
N TYR A 67 6.70 9.83 -9.98
CA TYR A 67 8.02 9.22 -9.97
C TYR A 67 9.05 10.17 -9.31
N PRO A 68 9.95 9.71 -8.42
CA PRO A 68 10.16 8.33 -7.95
C PRO A 68 8.98 7.77 -7.13
N GLY A 69 8.97 6.47 -6.85
CA GLY A 69 7.86 5.80 -6.16
C GLY A 69 7.73 6.05 -4.66
N SER A 70 8.55 6.92 -4.06
CA SER A 70 8.47 7.24 -2.63
C SER A 70 7.48 8.39 -2.40
N VAL A 71 6.45 8.14 -1.60
CA VAL A 71 5.43 9.11 -1.19
C VAL A 71 5.10 8.92 0.28
N GLU A 72 4.68 10.00 0.93
CA GLU A 72 4.10 9.99 2.27
C GLU A 72 2.71 10.64 2.20
N VAL A 73 1.74 10.05 2.89
CA VAL A 73 0.35 10.55 2.92
C VAL A 73 -0.01 10.93 4.34
N THR A 74 -0.54 12.13 4.52
CA THR A 74 -1.05 12.66 5.78
C THR A 74 -2.50 13.07 5.62
N TRP A 75 -3.36 12.57 6.50
CA TRP A 75 -4.76 12.99 6.56
C TRP A 75 -4.94 14.09 7.59
N LYS A 76 -5.86 15.03 7.31
CA LYS A 76 -6.27 16.06 8.26
C LYS A 76 -7.79 16.19 8.28
N ALA A 77 -8.37 16.46 9.45
CA ALA A 77 -9.71 17.03 9.56
C ALA A 77 -9.62 18.44 10.14
N ASP A 78 -10.26 19.40 9.49
CA ASP A 78 -10.24 20.82 9.87
C ASP A 78 -8.82 21.35 10.13
N GLY A 79 -7.86 20.88 9.32
CA GLY A 79 -6.45 21.22 9.41
C GLY A 79 -5.63 20.46 10.47
N GLN A 80 -6.27 19.70 11.36
CA GLN A 80 -5.58 18.86 12.35
C GLN A 80 -5.29 17.46 11.81
N GLN A 81 -4.06 16.98 12.03
CA GLN A 81 -3.63 15.68 11.53
C GLN A 81 -4.38 14.52 12.20
N ILE A 82 -4.76 13.53 11.39
CA ILE A 82 -5.39 12.28 11.81
C ILE A 82 -4.55 11.11 11.31
N SER A 83 -4.30 10.15 12.20
CA SER A 83 -3.62 8.89 11.89
C SER A 83 -4.48 7.65 12.16
N THR A 84 -5.52 7.76 12.99
CA THR A 84 -6.41 6.63 13.30
C THR A 84 -7.26 6.27 12.08
N GLY A 85 -7.34 4.98 11.76
CA GLY A 85 -8.12 4.49 10.62
C GLY A 85 -7.50 4.80 9.25
N VAL A 86 -6.24 5.26 9.22
CA VAL A 86 -5.50 5.53 7.99
C VAL A 86 -4.79 4.27 7.54
N GLU A 87 -5.06 3.86 6.30
CA GLU A 87 -4.35 2.79 5.62
C GLU A 87 -3.80 3.32 4.30
N THR A 88 -2.53 3.02 3.98
CA THR A 88 -1.89 3.45 2.73
C THR A 88 -1.23 2.28 2.04
N THR A 89 -1.54 2.07 0.77
CA THR A 89 -0.95 0.99 -0.02
C THR A 89 0.50 1.31 -0.39
N LYS A 90 1.32 0.26 -0.55
CA LYS A 90 2.66 0.42 -1.10
C LYS A 90 2.55 0.89 -2.55
N PRO A 91 3.32 1.92 -2.97
CA PRO A 91 3.34 2.37 -4.35
C PRO A 91 3.66 1.24 -5.32
N SER A 92 2.81 1.08 -6.34
CA SER A 92 2.93 0.05 -7.37
C SER A 92 3.31 0.70 -8.71
N LYS A 93 4.31 0.13 -9.38
CA LYS A 93 4.75 0.61 -10.69
C LYS A 93 3.75 0.18 -11.76
N GLN A 94 3.32 1.14 -12.58
CA GLN A 94 2.38 0.97 -13.68
C GLN A 94 3.12 0.76 -15.01
N SER A 95 2.36 0.41 -16.06
CA SER A 95 2.88 0.16 -17.42
C SER A 95 3.55 1.38 -18.05
N ASP A 96 3.19 2.59 -17.65
CA ASP A 96 3.79 3.86 -18.08
C ASP A 96 5.10 4.21 -17.36
N ASN A 97 5.65 3.28 -16.57
CA ASN A 97 6.84 3.43 -15.72
C ASN A 97 6.70 4.46 -14.59
N LYS A 98 5.48 4.89 -14.26
CA LYS A 98 5.19 5.71 -13.08
C LYS A 98 4.56 4.88 -11.98
N TYR A 99 4.33 5.48 -10.82
CA TYR A 99 3.76 4.81 -9.66
C TYR A 99 2.32 5.26 -9.41
N MET A 100 1.57 4.37 -8.79
CA MET A 100 0.26 4.63 -8.21
C MET A 100 0.21 4.11 -6.77
N ALA A 101 -0.53 4.82 -5.92
CA ALA A 101 -0.84 4.41 -4.56
C ALA A 101 -2.24 4.90 -4.20
N SER A 102 -2.79 4.33 -3.14
CA SER A 102 -4.06 4.76 -2.56
C SER A 102 -3.93 4.83 -1.05
N SER A 103 -4.61 5.80 -0.45
CA SER A 103 -4.80 5.86 0.99
C SER A 103 -6.28 5.97 1.32
N TYR A 104 -6.66 5.35 2.42
CA TYR A 104 -8.01 5.26 2.92
C TYR A 104 -8.06 5.84 4.32
N LEU A 105 -9.11 6.58 4.63
CA LEU A 105 -9.40 7.05 5.98
C LEU A 105 -10.78 6.54 6.38
N SER A 106 -10.81 5.57 7.29
CA SER A 106 -12.04 4.97 7.81
C SER A 106 -12.47 5.64 9.11
N LEU A 107 -13.72 6.08 9.16
CA LEU A 107 -14.33 6.82 10.26
C LEU A 107 -15.73 6.27 10.58
N ASP A 108 -16.27 6.66 11.72
CA ASP A 108 -17.71 6.58 11.94
C ASP A 108 -18.44 7.70 11.18
N ALA A 109 -19.68 7.44 10.76
CA ALA A 109 -20.47 8.42 10.04
C ALA A 109 -20.73 9.72 10.84
N SER A 110 -20.75 9.62 12.18
CA SER A 110 -20.84 10.78 13.07
C SER A 110 -19.59 11.67 12.99
N ASP A 111 -18.41 11.06 12.89
CA ASP A 111 -17.15 11.79 12.83
C ASP A 111 -17.02 12.51 11.49
N TRP A 112 -17.35 11.84 10.39
CA TRP A 112 -17.42 12.44 9.05
C TRP A 112 -18.28 13.71 9.01
N LYS A 113 -19.44 13.69 9.68
CA LYS A 113 -20.36 14.84 9.75
C LYS A 113 -19.97 15.90 10.77
N ARG A 114 -19.10 15.57 11.73
CA ARG A 114 -18.66 16.48 12.79
C ARG A 114 -17.69 17.53 12.26
N HIS A 115 -16.85 17.16 11.31
CA HIS A 115 -15.81 18.04 10.75
C HIS A 115 -16.31 18.71 9.47
N GLU A 116 -15.87 19.95 9.23
CA GLU A 116 -16.26 20.70 8.02
C GLU A 116 -15.49 20.16 6.80
N SER A 117 -14.21 19.86 6.99
CA SER A 117 -13.30 19.55 5.91
C SER A 117 -12.36 18.40 6.22
N TYR A 118 -12.07 17.60 5.19
CA TYR A 118 -11.06 16.55 5.22
C TYR A 118 -10.06 16.75 4.10
N THR A 119 -8.78 16.62 4.43
CA THR A 119 -7.67 16.84 3.51
C THR A 119 -6.79 15.61 3.42
N CYS A 120 -6.50 15.17 2.20
CA CYS A 120 -5.40 14.27 1.91
C CYS A 120 -4.20 15.10 1.43
N GLN A 121 -3.14 15.15 2.22
CA GLN A 121 -1.87 15.78 1.87
C GLN A 121 -0.86 14.69 1.49
N VAL A 122 -0.22 14.87 0.35
CA VAL A 122 0.78 13.97 -0.22
C VAL A 122 2.11 14.69 -0.29
N THR A 123 3.12 14.14 0.37
CA THR A 123 4.50 14.59 0.24
C THR A 123 5.22 13.71 -0.78
N HIS A 124 5.73 14.31 -1.85
CA HIS A 124 6.48 13.65 -2.91
C HIS A 124 7.68 14.49 -3.31
N ASP A 125 8.88 13.92 -3.23
CA ASP A 125 10.15 14.59 -3.58
C ASP A 125 10.32 15.96 -2.89
N GLY A 126 9.93 16.04 -1.61
CA GLY A 126 10.01 17.27 -0.81
C GLY A 126 8.95 18.34 -1.12
N LYS A 127 7.96 18.03 -1.98
CA LYS A 127 6.84 18.90 -2.31
C LYS A 127 5.53 18.35 -1.78
N ASN A 128 4.61 19.24 -1.41
CA ASN A 128 3.30 18.89 -0.90
C ASN A 128 2.22 19.11 -1.95
N PHE A 129 1.34 18.12 -2.09
CA PHE A 129 0.17 18.15 -2.97
C PHE A 129 -1.04 17.78 -2.12
N GLU A 130 -2.06 18.61 -2.08
CA GLU A 130 -3.23 18.36 -1.24
C GLU A 130 -4.54 18.50 -2.00
N LYS A 131 -5.51 17.71 -1.55
CA LYS A 131 -6.92 17.84 -1.93
C LYS A 131 -7.76 17.83 -0.68
N SER A 132 -8.76 18.71 -0.66
CA SER A 132 -9.71 18.83 0.43
C SER A 132 -11.12 18.65 -0.10
N LEU A 133 -11.97 18.02 0.71
CA LEU A 133 -13.41 17.96 0.50
C LEU A 133 -14.11 18.53 1.72
N LYS A 134 -15.28 19.13 1.48
CA LYS A 134 -16.19 19.52 2.55
C LYS A 134 -17.29 18.48 2.72
N SER A 135 -17.56 18.10 3.95
CA SER A 135 -18.60 17.10 4.27
C SER A 135 -20.00 17.56 3.83
N SER A 136 -20.27 18.86 3.95
CA SER A 136 -21.52 19.51 3.56
C SER A 136 -21.80 19.52 2.06
N GLU A 137 -20.77 19.42 1.22
CA GLU A 137 -20.90 19.48 -0.24
C GLU A 137 -21.07 18.07 -0.87
N CYS A 138 -20.92 17.03 -0.05
CA CYS A 138 -20.93 15.62 -0.48
C CYS A 138 -22.12 14.83 0.09
N SER A 139 -23.06 15.51 0.76
CA SER A 139 -24.22 14.93 1.47
C SER A 139 -25.52 15.08 0.70
#